data_AF-A0AAD9T181-F1
#
_entry.id   AF-A0AAD9T181-F1
#
_cell.length_a   1.000
_cell.length_b   1.000
_cell.length_c   1.000
_cell.angle_alpha   90.00
_cell.angle_beta   90.00
_cell.angle_gamma   90.00
#
_symmetry.space_group_name_H-M   'P 1'
#
loop_
_entity.id
_entity.type
_entity.pdbx_description
1 polymer ?
#
loop_
_entity_poly.entity_id
_entity_poly.type
_entity_poly.pdbx_seq_one_letter_code
_entity_poly.pdbx_strand_id
1 'polypeptide(L)'
;MADPSLYWYESPLQGYENAPPLSDEKAEDGKSLKNTQTGILIPELRIYRFWEHPVGPHPVAMFEVDLLTPAQFGAFIPWLVINRGPLSALLHPNTVSENGEHREEYRDHTQRATWLGQPVMLDLGMFREREKRMIGERNAGLGGERDAS
;
A
#
# COMPACT_ATOMS: atom_id res chain seq x y z
N MET A 1 15.76 1.91 18.44
CA MET A 1 14.30 1.95 18.25
C MET A 1 13.65 2.12 19.61
N ALA A 2 12.55 2.87 19.72
CA ALA A 2 11.90 3.12 21.00
C ALA A 2 11.26 1.83 21.53
N ASP A 3 11.40 1.55 22.83
CA ASP A 3 10.79 0.39 23.49
C ASP A 3 9.26 0.57 23.56
N PRO A 4 8.46 -0.28 22.90
CA PRO A 4 7.00 -0.18 22.89
C PRO A 4 6.36 -0.29 24.28
N SER A 5 7.04 -0.92 25.24
CA SER A 5 6.53 -1.07 26.61
C SER A 5 6.57 0.24 27.41
N LEU A 6 7.29 1.26 26.93
CA LEU A 6 7.38 2.57 27.56
C LEU A 6 6.24 3.52 27.18
N TYR A 7 5.35 3.12 26.27
CA TYR A 7 4.25 3.95 25.80
C TYR A 7 2.91 3.29 26.10
N TRP A 8 2.19 3.83 27.08
CA TRP A 8 0.77 3.58 27.23
C TRP A 8 0.02 4.46 26.23
N TYR A 9 -0.75 3.83 25.34
CA TYR A 9 -1.63 4.53 24.42
C TYR A 9 -3.07 4.06 24.66
N GLU A 10 -3.99 5.02 24.60
CA GLU A 10 -5.42 4.70 24.51
C GLU A 10 -5.68 3.86 23.27
N SER A 11 -6.52 2.84 23.40
CA SER A 11 -6.83 1.96 22.27
C SER A 11 -7.34 2.82 21.11
N PRO A 12 -6.86 2.64 19.87
CA PRO A 12 -7.46 3.30 18.71
C PRO A 12 -8.93 2.93 18.51
N LEU A 13 -9.37 1.85 19.16
CA LEU A 13 -10.76 1.38 19.19
C LEU A 13 -11.51 1.86 20.44
N GLN A 14 -10.89 2.68 21.31
CA GLN A 14 -11.54 3.25 22.47
C GLN A 14 -12.70 4.15 22.02
N GLY A 15 -13.92 3.81 22.45
CA GLY A 15 -15.16 4.44 22.00
C GLY A 15 -15.82 3.79 20.76
N TYR A 16 -15.19 2.79 20.16
CA TYR A 16 -15.72 2.02 19.02
C TYR A 16 -16.06 0.57 19.39
N GLU A 17 -16.05 0.20 20.67
CA GLU A 17 -16.24 -1.17 21.15
C GLU A 17 -17.63 -1.75 20.79
N ASN A 18 -18.60 -0.88 20.53
CA ASN A 18 -19.95 -1.23 20.09
C ASN A 18 -20.29 -0.65 18.71
N ALA A 19 -19.28 -0.24 17.93
CA ALA A 19 -19.52 0.25 16.59
C ALA A 19 -20.18 -0.86 15.74
N PRO A 20 -21.16 -0.52 14.89
CA PRO A 20 -21.69 -1.48 13.93
C PRO A 20 -20.54 -1.99 13.04
N PRO A 21 -20.61 -3.24 12.57
CA PRO A 21 -19.61 -3.79 11.68
C PRO A 21 -19.44 -2.90 10.44
N LEU A 22 -18.21 -2.84 9.93
CA LEU A 22 -17.91 -2.12 8.70
C LEU A 22 -18.84 -2.61 7.57
N SER A 23 -19.30 -1.68 6.75
CA SER A 23 -20.16 -2.01 5.61
C SER A 23 -19.38 -2.84 4.59
N ASP A 24 -20.01 -3.90 4.08
CA ASP A 24 -19.52 -4.65 2.92
C ASP A 24 -19.81 -3.93 1.58
N GLU A 25 -20.37 -2.72 1.64
CA GLU A 25 -20.63 -1.90 0.46
C GLU A 25 -19.32 -1.51 -0.22
N LYS A 26 -19.25 -1.73 -1.53
CA LYS A 26 -18.09 -1.36 -2.34
C LYS A 26 -18.20 0.09 -2.82
N ALA A 27 -17.06 0.77 -2.91
CA ALA A 27 -16.96 2.05 -3.61
C ALA A 27 -17.23 1.87 -5.12
N GLU A 28 -17.41 2.97 -5.86
CA GLU A 28 -17.70 2.96 -7.30
C GLU A 28 -16.63 2.22 -8.13
N ASP A 29 -15.41 2.09 -7.61
CA ASP A 29 -14.32 1.34 -8.25
C ASP A 29 -14.49 -0.20 -8.19
N GLY A 30 -15.46 -0.70 -7.42
CA GLY A 30 -15.76 -2.13 -7.26
C GLY A 30 -14.70 -2.95 -6.48
N LYS A 31 -13.65 -2.29 -5.99
CA LYS A 31 -12.49 -2.92 -5.34
C LYS A 31 -12.34 -2.50 -3.88
N SER A 32 -12.66 -1.25 -3.58
CA SER A 32 -12.48 -0.65 -2.25
C SER A 32 -13.78 -0.76 -1.46
N LEU A 33 -13.67 -0.87 -0.13
CA LEU A 33 -14.84 -0.74 0.73
C LEU A 33 -15.20 0.73 0.88
N LYS A 34 -16.50 1.04 0.88
CA LYS A 34 -16.98 2.40 1.05
C LYS A 34 -16.73 2.85 2.50
N ASN A 35 -15.96 3.91 2.65
CA ASN A 35 -15.55 4.45 3.95
C ASN A 35 -16.44 5.64 4.35
N THR A 36 -17.53 5.39 5.08
CA THR A 36 -18.36 6.47 5.64
C THR A 36 -17.67 7.05 6.88
N GLN A 37 -17.26 8.32 6.82
CA GLN A 37 -16.49 9.00 7.87
C GLN A 37 -17.17 8.93 9.25
N THR A 38 -16.39 8.61 10.30
CA THR A 38 -16.82 8.58 11.70
C THR A 38 -16.44 9.83 12.51
N GLY A 39 -16.31 10.99 11.86
CA GLY A 39 -16.15 12.28 12.55
C GLY A 39 -14.72 12.66 12.95
N ILE A 40 -13.71 11.85 12.62
CA ILE A 40 -12.30 12.24 12.70
C ILE A 40 -11.82 12.58 11.29
N LEU A 41 -11.40 13.83 11.09
CA LEU A 41 -11.13 14.48 9.81
C LEU A 41 -9.89 13.92 9.10
N ILE A 42 -10.00 12.74 8.51
CA ILE A 42 -9.12 12.35 7.39
C ILE A 42 -9.98 12.38 6.11
N PRO A 43 -9.57 13.11 5.05
CA PRO A 43 -10.26 13.07 3.77
C PRO A 43 -10.43 11.62 3.32
N GLU A 44 -11.51 11.32 2.59
CA GLU A 44 -11.91 9.96 2.17
C GLU A 44 -10.70 9.10 1.79
N LEU A 45 -10.29 8.21 2.70
CA LEU A 45 -9.20 7.28 2.46
C LEU A 45 -9.75 6.09 1.70
N ARG A 46 -9.08 5.74 0.61
CA ARG A 46 -9.35 4.50 -0.09
C ARG A 46 -8.67 3.37 0.66
N ILE A 47 -9.46 2.59 1.38
CA ILE A 47 -9.01 1.41 2.12
C ILE A 47 -9.41 0.18 1.31
N TYR A 48 -8.42 -0.64 0.99
CA TYR A 48 -8.64 -1.89 0.29
C TYR A 48 -8.98 -3.02 1.25
N ARG A 49 -9.39 -4.15 0.66
CA ARG A 49 -9.68 -5.40 1.38
C ARG A 49 -8.55 -5.77 2.34
N PHE A 50 -8.96 -6.27 3.50
CA PHE A 50 -8.09 -6.95 4.44
C PHE A 50 -7.75 -8.35 3.93
N TRP A 51 -6.46 -8.62 3.80
CA TRP A 51 -5.93 -9.93 3.44
C TRP A 51 -5.48 -10.67 4.69
N GLU A 52 -6.08 -11.81 4.95
CA GLU A 52 -5.71 -12.69 6.07
C GLU A 52 -4.55 -13.65 5.72
N HIS A 53 -3.96 -13.48 4.53
CA HIS A 53 -2.87 -14.30 4.00
C HIS A 53 -1.90 -13.44 3.16
N PRO A 54 -0.68 -13.95 2.86
CA PRO A 54 0.29 -13.24 2.03
C PRO A 54 -0.25 -12.94 0.62
N VAL A 55 0.03 -11.75 0.11
CA VAL A 55 -0.36 -11.32 -1.25
C VAL A 55 0.76 -10.51 -1.88
N GLY A 56 1.10 -10.86 -3.12
CA GLY A 56 2.14 -10.16 -3.88
C GLY A 56 3.48 -10.16 -3.13
N PRO A 57 4.13 -8.99 -2.92
CA PRO A 57 5.40 -8.93 -2.22
C PRO A 57 5.26 -8.98 -0.68
N HIS A 58 4.03 -9.02 -0.16
CA HIS A 58 3.76 -8.91 1.27
C HIS A 58 3.64 -10.30 1.90
N PRO A 59 4.58 -10.72 2.78
CA PRO A 59 4.68 -12.10 3.28
C PRO A 59 3.76 -12.39 4.47
N VAL A 60 2.97 -11.41 4.92
CA VAL A 60 2.08 -11.49 6.08
C VAL A 60 0.71 -10.91 5.71
N ALA A 61 -0.31 -11.25 6.50
CA ALA A 61 -1.62 -10.62 6.43
C ALA A 61 -1.50 -9.08 6.51
N MET A 62 -2.17 -8.37 5.61
CA MET A 62 -2.07 -6.91 5.49
C MET A 62 -3.35 -6.31 4.88
N PHE A 63 -3.44 -4.99 4.90
CA PHE A 63 -4.37 -4.23 4.07
C PHE A 63 -3.64 -3.00 3.51
N GLU A 64 -4.19 -2.44 2.44
CA GLU A 64 -3.60 -1.30 1.74
C GLU A 64 -4.49 -0.07 1.90
N VAL A 65 -3.86 1.10 2.02
CA VAL A 65 -4.52 2.40 2.02
C VAL A 65 -3.84 3.30 1.01
N ASP A 66 -4.62 3.79 0.05
CA ASP A 66 -4.16 4.72 -0.96
C ASP A 66 -4.22 6.17 -0.46
N LEU A 67 -3.09 6.87 -0.56
CA LEU A 67 -2.98 8.31 -0.29
C LEU A 67 -2.80 9.05 -1.61
N LEU A 68 -3.92 9.47 -2.18
CA LEU A 68 -4.00 10.03 -3.54
C LEU A 68 -3.64 11.51 -3.61
N THR A 69 -3.58 12.20 -2.46
CA THR A 69 -3.28 13.64 -2.40
C THR A 69 -2.22 13.97 -1.35
N PRO A 70 -1.45 15.05 -1.53
CA PRO A 70 -0.52 15.54 -0.51
C PRO A 70 -1.21 15.84 0.84
N ALA A 71 -2.47 16.29 0.81
CA ALA A 71 -3.24 16.55 2.02
C ALA A 71 -3.56 15.27 2.80
N GLN A 72 -3.97 14.20 2.11
CA GLN A 72 -4.16 12.88 2.73
C GLN A 72 -2.85 12.36 3.32
N PHE A 73 -1.72 12.51 2.59
CA PHE A 73 -0.41 12.12 3.10
C PHE A 73 -0.05 12.87 4.39
N GLY A 74 -0.18 14.19 4.37
CA GLY A 74 0.14 15.06 5.50
C GLY A 74 -0.75 14.85 6.73
N ALA A 75 -1.99 14.37 6.55
CA ALA A 75 -2.90 14.04 7.64
C ALA A 75 -2.70 12.60 8.16
N PHE A 76 -2.64 11.62 7.27
CA PHE A 76 -2.69 10.21 7.62
C PHE A 76 -1.37 9.68 8.19
N ILE A 77 -0.23 10.06 7.61
CA ILE A 77 1.07 9.53 8.05
C ILE A 77 1.39 9.94 9.50
N PRO A 78 1.24 11.21 9.93
CA PRO A 78 1.42 11.58 11.33
C PRO A 78 0.42 10.87 12.26
N TRP A 79 -0.84 10.70 11.84
CA TRP A 79 -1.82 9.93 12.61
C TRP A 79 -1.38 8.47 12.80
N LEU A 80 -0.84 7.84 11.76
CA LEU A 80 -0.34 6.46 11.82
C LEU A 80 0.86 6.33 12.76
N VAL A 81 1.76 7.32 12.79
CA VAL A 81 2.91 7.37 13.71
C VAL A 81 2.46 7.30 15.16
N ILE A 82 1.34 7.94 15.49
CA ILE A 82 0.78 7.99 16.85
C ILE A 82 -0.05 6.74 17.16
N ASN A 83 -0.87 6.26 16.22
CA ASN A 83 -1.97 5.33 16.52
C ASN A 83 -1.74 3.88 16.07
N ARG A 84 -0.68 3.56 15.31
CA ARG A 84 -0.48 2.18 14.79
C ARG A 84 -0.15 1.13 15.84
N GLY A 85 0.18 1.54 17.08
CA GLY A 85 0.64 0.64 18.12
C GLY A 85 1.83 -0.23 17.66
N PRO A 86 1.81 -1.56 17.88
CA PRO A 86 2.90 -2.45 17.51
C PRO A 86 2.93 -2.80 16.01
N LEU A 87 1.92 -2.42 15.23
CA LEU A 87 1.80 -2.82 13.83
C LEU A 87 2.86 -2.14 12.98
N SER A 88 3.42 -2.89 12.02
CA SER A 88 4.39 -2.37 11.07
C SER A 88 3.69 -1.94 9.79
N ALA A 89 4.04 -0.77 9.27
CA ALA A 89 3.47 -0.23 8.04
C ALA A 89 4.57 0.07 7.03
N LEU A 90 4.39 -0.46 5.82
CA LEU A 90 5.20 -0.13 4.65
C LEU A 90 4.56 1.06 3.93
N LEU A 91 5.33 2.13 3.77
CA LEU A 91 4.98 3.27 2.96
C LEU A 91 5.88 3.29 1.73
N HIS A 92 5.31 3.30 0.53
CA HIS A 92 6.08 3.48 -0.70
C HIS A 92 5.32 4.36 -1.69
N PRO A 93 6.02 5.06 -2.62
CA PRO A 93 5.36 5.74 -3.72
C PRO A 93 4.87 4.72 -4.76
N ASN A 94 3.93 5.15 -5.60
CA ASN A 94 3.58 4.46 -6.84
C ASN A 94 4.11 5.30 -8.01
N THR A 95 5.27 4.96 -8.53
CA THR A 95 5.81 5.63 -9.73
C THR A 95 5.18 5.04 -10.99
N VAL A 96 4.29 5.83 -11.56
CA VAL A 96 3.55 5.50 -12.78
C VAL A 96 4.02 6.34 -13.96
N SER A 97 3.76 5.83 -15.16
CA SER A 97 4.01 6.58 -16.39
C SER A 97 2.86 7.51 -16.77
N GLU A 98 3.04 8.29 -17.84
CA GLU A 98 2.01 9.21 -18.35
C GLU A 98 0.68 8.50 -18.66
N ASN A 99 0.73 7.21 -19.01
CA ASN A 99 -0.45 6.37 -19.25
C ASN A 99 -1.00 5.64 -17.99
N GLY A 100 -0.42 5.88 -16.81
CA GLY A 100 -0.83 5.27 -15.54
C GLY A 100 -0.24 3.88 -15.26
N GLU A 101 0.67 3.36 -16.08
CA GLU A 101 1.32 2.07 -15.84
C GLU A 101 2.45 2.19 -14.80
N HIS A 102 2.50 1.26 -13.85
CA HIS A 102 3.60 1.17 -12.87
C HIS A 102 4.93 0.87 -13.58
N ARG A 103 5.98 1.62 -13.25
CA ARG A 103 7.29 1.49 -13.91
C ARG A 103 8.39 0.94 -13.02
N GLU A 104 8.45 1.38 -11.76
CA GLU A 104 9.58 1.05 -10.89
C GLU A 104 9.12 0.32 -9.62
N GLU A 105 8.16 -0.60 -9.73
CA GLU A 105 7.57 -1.33 -8.58
C GLU A 105 8.64 -1.92 -7.64
N TYR A 106 9.68 -2.55 -8.20
CA TYR A 106 10.79 -3.08 -7.41
C TYR A 106 11.48 -1.99 -6.58
N ARG A 107 11.75 -0.84 -7.21
CA ARG A 107 12.47 0.29 -6.59
C ARG A 107 11.59 1.01 -5.57
N ASP A 108 10.30 1.11 -5.87
CA ASP A 108 9.28 1.68 -4.99
C ASP A 108 9.19 0.88 -3.70
N HIS A 109 9.13 -0.45 -3.78
CA HIS A 109 9.05 -1.35 -2.62
C HIS A 109 10.39 -1.57 -1.89
N THR A 110 11.51 -1.04 -2.41
CA THR A 110 12.84 -1.23 -1.81
C THR A 110 13.52 0.08 -1.44
N GLN A 111 14.01 0.83 -2.44
CA GLN A 111 14.85 2.00 -2.24
C GLN A 111 14.05 3.23 -1.83
N ARG A 112 12.77 3.31 -2.24
CA ARG A 112 11.88 4.44 -1.94
C ARG A 112 10.88 4.11 -0.85
N ALA A 113 10.95 2.89 -0.30
CA ALA A 113 10.12 2.45 0.80
C ALA A 113 10.60 3.08 2.11
N THR A 114 9.63 3.44 2.94
CA THR A 114 9.81 3.86 4.33
C THR A 114 9.00 2.93 5.22
N TRP A 115 9.61 2.46 6.30
CA TRP A 115 8.92 1.64 7.30
C TRP A 115 8.56 2.47 8.53
N LEU A 116 7.32 2.30 8.99
CA LEU A 116 6.88 2.74 10.31
C LEU A 116 6.73 1.51 11.19
N GLY A 117 7.58 1.36 12.20
CA GLY A 117 7.64 0.14 13.03
C GLY A 117 8.78 -0.78 12.63
N GLN A 118 8.60 -2.09 12.80
CA GLN A 118 9.61 -3.10 12.47
C GLN A 118 9.52 -3.45 10.97
N PRO A 119 10.59 -3.29 10.19
CA PRO A 119 10.57 -3.72 8.79
C PRO A 119 10.28 -5.22 8.66
N VAL A 120 9.38 -5.57 7.74
CA VAL A 120 9.12 -6.95 7.35
C VAL A 120 9.82 -7.22 6.02
N MET A 121 10.56 -8.32 5.90
CA MET A 121 11.25 -8.67 4.66
C MET A 121 10.26 -9.07 3.56
N LEU A 122 10.18 -8.28 2.49
CA LEU A 122 9.27 -8.50 1.36
C LEU A 122 9.75 -9.62 0.43
N ASP A 123 8.79 -10.31 -0.21
CA ASP A 123 9.06 -11.23 -1.33
C ASP A 123 9.12 -10.48 -2.66
N LEU A 124 10.33 -10.11 -3.07
CA LEU A 124 10.55 -9.31 -4.28
C LEU A 124 10.66 -10.17 -5.56
N GLY A 125 10.44 -11.49 -5.47
CA GLY A 125 10.61 -12.42 -6.58
C GLY A 125 9.73 -12.05 -7.78
N MET A 126 8.48 -11.67 -7.51
CA MET A 126 7.51 -11.34 -8.56
C MET A 126 7.89 -10.11 -9.40
N PHE A 127 8.52 -9.10 -8.79
CA PHE A 127 8.93 -7.90 -9.51
C PHE A 127 10.05 -8.18 -10.50
N ARG A 128 11.01 -9.02 -10.09
CA ARG A 128 12.13 -9.43 -10.95
C ARG A 128 11.66 -10.23 -12.15
N GLU A 129 10.66 -11.10 -11.98
CA GLU A 129 10.11 -11.88 -13.08
C GLU A 129 9.32 -11.02 -14.07
N ARG A 130 8.51 -10.08 -13.55
CA ARG A 130 7.77 -9.12 -14.38
C ARG A 130 8.73 -8.24 -15.20
N GLU A 131 9.80 -7.72 -14.60
CA GLU A 131 10.79 -6.90 -15.29
C GLU A 131 11.51 -7.67 -16.42
N LYS A 132 11.95 -8.91 -16.14
CA LYS A 132 12.56 -9.79 -17.17
C LYS A 132 11.62 -10.03 -18.34
N ARG A 133 10.34 -10.30 -18.06
CA ARG A 133 9.32 -10.50 -19.09
C ARG A 133 9.16 -9.27 -19.97
N MET A 134 9.03 -8.08 -19.38
CA MET A 134 8.92 -6.83 -20.15
C MET A 134 10.15 -6.57 -21.03
N ILE A 135 11.36 -6.84 -20.52
CA ILE A 135 12.60 -6.70 -21.31
C ILE A 135 12.60 -7.70 -22.48
N GLY A 136 12.19 -8.95 -22.23
CA GLY A 136 12.06 -9.98 -23.27
C GLY A 136 11.08 -9.57 -24.39
N GLU A 137 9.90 -9.09 -24.02
CA GLU A 137 8.88 -8.62 -24.96
C GLU A 137 9.37 -7.40 -25.78
N ARG A 138 10.06 -6.45 -25.15
CA ARG A 138 10.66 -5.29 -25.84
C ARG A 138 11.73 -5.70 -26.85
N ASN A 139 12.59 -6.65 -26.47
CA ASN A 139 13.65 -7.14 -27.35
C ASN A 139 13.09 -7.95 -28.53
N ALA A 140 11.99 -8.69 -28.34
CA ALA A 140 11.29 -9.39 -29.41
C ALA A 140 10.62 -8.44 -30.40
N GLY A 141 10.01 -7.34 -29.93
CA GLY A 141 9.38 -6.32 -30.78
C GLY A 141 10.36 -5.55 -31.67
N LEU A 142 11.60 -5.31 -31.19
CA LEU A 142 12.67 -4.63 -31.95
C LEU A 142 13.41 -5.54 -32.94
N GLY A 143 13.09 -6.84 -32.96
CA GLY A 143 13.67 -7.84 -33.87
C GLY A 143 12.92 -7.97 -35.20
N GLY A 144 11.65 -7.54 -35.27
CA GLY A 144 10.77 -7.78 -36.42
C GLY A 144 10.89 -6.79 -37.59
N GLU A 145 11.58 -5.66 -37.42
CA GLU A 145 11.69 -4.61 -38.47
C GLU A 145 12.95 -4.69 -39.32
N ARG A 146 13.83 -5.69 -39.10
CA ARG A 146 15.13 -5.78 -39.80
C ARG A 146 15.20 -6.71 -41.02
N ASP A 147 14.07 -7.30 -41.43
CA ASP A 147 14.02 -8.25 -42.57
C ASP A 147 13.08 -7.81 -43.71
N ALA A 148 12.86 -6.50 -43.88
CA ALA A 148 12.15 -5.96 -45.03
C ALA A 148 13.03 -4.92 -45.77
N SER A 149 13.98 -5.40 -46.58
CA SER A 149 14.73 -4.60 -47.56
C SER A 149 15.11 -5.47 -48.76
#